data_AF-A0A543FM68-F1
#
_entry.id   AF-A0A543FM68-F1
#
_cell.length_a   1.000
_cell.length_b   1.000
_cell.length_c   1.000
_cell.angle_alpha   90.00
_cell.angle_beta   90.00
_cell.angle_gamma   90.00
#
_symmetry.space_group_name_H-M   'P 1'
#
loop_
_entity.id
_entity.type
_entity.pdbx_description
1 polymer ?
#
loop_
_entity_poly.entity_id
_entity_poly.type
_entity_poly.pdbx_seq_one_letter_code
_entity_poly.pdbx_strand_id
1 'polypeptide(L)'
;MDEERPGAEAWVPPAADVTQLRDAVQGCRGCELWRDATQAVFGEGTASARLMLVGEQPGDREDRDGEPFVGPAGRVLDDALAEAGIARDEVYLTNAVKHFRFEERGKRRIHRRPDVGNITACRPWLEAEFAAVLPAAIVCLGATAARSVLGRPVKIGEERGHPLDGAQAPVIVTIHPSAILRARDTADRDAARAGLVADLRRAREAADRA
;
A
#
# COMPACT_ATOMS: atom_id res chain seq x y z
N MET A 1 -24.19 11.16 -3.42
CA MET A 1 -22.88 11.27 -2.76
C MET A 1 -23.07 10.78 -1.35
N ASP A 2 -22.19 9.89 -0.89
CA ASP A 2 -22.19 9.49 0.52
C ASP A 2 -21.71 10.70 1.34
N GLU A 3 -22.60 11.32 2.11
CA GLU A 3 -22.28 12.53 2.90
C GLU A 3 -21.14 12.27 3.89
N GLU A 4 -20.95 11.02 4.32
CA GLU A 4 -19.89 10.63 5.22
C GLU A 4 -18.54 10.42 4.51
N ARG A 5 -18.56 10.25 3.18
CA ARG A 5 -17.39 9.95 2.35
C ARG A 5 -17.36 10.84 1.11
N PRO A 6 -17.12 12.16 1.28
CA PRO A 6 -17.12 13.10 0.16
C PRO A 6 -15.99 12.87 -0.85
N GLY A 7 -14.98 12.04 -0.53
CA GLY A 7 -13.77 11.89 -1.33
C GLY A 7 -12.64 12.77 -0.81
N ALA A 8 -11.39 12.45 -1.13
CA ALA A 8 -10.22 13.17 -0.62
C ALA A 8 -9.78 14.36 -1.49
N GLU A 9 -10.40 14.58 -2.65
CA GLU A 9 -9.97 15.53 -3.68
C GLU A 9 -9.78 16.95 -3.12
N ALA A 10 -10.69 17.41 -2.24
CA ALA A 10 -10.62 18.74 -1.65
C ALA A 10 -9.42 18.96 -0.70
N TRP A 11 -8.77 17.88 -0.26
CA TRP A 11 -7.62 17.92 0.65
C TRP A 11 -6.29 17.70 -0.05
N VAL A 12 -6.29 17.28 -1.32
CA VAL A 12 -5.06 17.06 -2.08
C VAL A 12 -4.61 18.39 -2.69
N PRO A 13 -3.47 18.96 -2.26
CA PRO A 13 -2.94 20.17 -2.87
C PRO A 13 -2.52 19.92 -4.33
N PRO A 14 -2.82 20.84 -5.26
CA PRO A 14 -2.43 20.69 -6.66
C PRO A 14 -0.92 20.82 -6.84
N ALA A 15 -0.35 19.99 -7.71
CA ALA A 15 1.08 20.01 -8.09
C ALA A 15 2.06 19.98 -6.89
N ALA A 16 1.67 19.28 -5.82
CA ALA A 16 2.44 19.15 -4.61
C ALA A 16 3.50 18.04 -4.70
N ASP A 17 4.66 18.28 -4.08
CA ASP A 17 5.65 17.24 -3.86
C ASP A 17 5.25 16.29 -2.71
N VAL A 18 6.00 15.21 -2.52
CA VAL A 18 5.75 14.20 -1.48
C VAL A 18 5.69 14.81 -0.07
N THR A 19 6.50 15.84 0.22
CA THR A 19 6.55 16.48 1.53
C THR A 19 5.26 17.26 1.77
N GLN A 20 4.85 18.07 0.81
CA GLN A 20 3.61 18.84 0.86
C GLN A 20 2.37 17.93 0.95
N LEU A 21 2.37 16.81 0.22
CA LEU A 21 1.31 15.81 0.31
C LEU A 21 1.25 15.13 1.69
N ARG A 22 2.41 14.81 2.28
CA ARG A 22 2.52 14.23 3.63
C ARG A 22 1.95 15.17 4.70
N ASP A 23 2.20 16.46 4.59
CA ASP A 23 1.67 17.44 5.54
C ASP A 23 0.15 17.61 5.35
N ALA A 24 -0.31 17.72 4.10
CA ALA A 24 -1.71 17.94 3.79
C ALA A 24 -2.62 16.76 4.19
N VAL A 25 -2.14 15.51 4.08
CA VAL A 25 -2.97 14.32 4.40
C VAL A 25 -3.42 14.28 5.86
N GLN A 26 -2.69 14.92 6.78
CA GLN A 26 -3.07 14.96 8.20
C GLN A 26 -4.39 15.74 8.43
N GLY A 27 -4.69 16.68 7.52
CA GLY A 27 -5.96 17.42 7.51
C GLY A 27 -7.10 16.70 6.79
N CYS A 28 -6.85 15.54 6.17
CA CYS A 28 -7.83 14.86 5.32
C CYS A 28 -9.07 14.43 6.10
N ARG A 29 -10.26 14.74 5.55
CA ARG A 29 -11.56 14.32 6.08
C ARG A 29 -12.44 13.66 5.01
N GLY A 30 -11.81 13.09 3.97
CA GLY A 30 -12.51 12.54 2.80
C GLY A 30 -13.33 11.27 3.03
N CYS A 31 -13.16 10.58 4.17
CA CYS A 31 -14.01 9.49 4.65
C CYS A 31 -13.96 9.41 6.18
N GLU A 32 -14.86 8.68 6.82
CA GLU A 32 -15.02 8.59 8.27
C GLU A 32 -13.79 8.12 9.06
N LEU A 33 -12.83 7.43 8.43
CA LEU A 33 -11.71 6.77 9.10
C LEU A 33 -10.79 7.72 9.87
N TRP A 34 -10.75 9.02 9.53
CA TRP A 34 -9.95 10.01 10.24
C TRP A 34 -10.35 10.18 11.70
N ARG A 35 -11.61 9.85 12.06
CA ARG A 35 -12.18 10.13 13.39
C ARG A 35 -11.54 9.27 14.49
N ASP A 36 -11.34 7.98 14.18
CA ASP A 36 -10.90 6.98 15.15
C ASP A 36 -9.41 6.63 15.02
N ALA A 37 -8.82 6.84 13.84
CA ALA A 37 -7.38 6.70 13.62
C ALA A 37 -6.59 7.73 14.45
N THR A 38 -5.35 7.40 14.83
CA THR A 38 -4.50 8.34 15.59
C THR A 38 -4.06 9.49 14.69
N GLN A 39 -3.67 9.16 13.46
CA GLN A 39 -3.17 10.09 12.44
C GLN A 39 -3.25 9.44 11.06
N ALA A 40 -3.03 10.22 10.00
CA ALA A 40 -2.82 9.64 8.67
C ALA A 40 -1.40 9.09 8.57
N VAL A 41 -1.26 7.91 7.96
CA VAL A 41 0.04 7.33 7.59
C VAL A 41 0.20 7.46 6.09
N PHE A 42 1.03 8.41 5.69
CA PHE A 42 1.35 8.65 4.28
C PHE A 42 2.41 7.67 3.76
N GLY A 43 2.68 7.70 2.47
CA GLY A 43 3.77 6.90 1.90
C GLY A 43 5.15 7.42 2.30
N GLU A 44 6.18 6.61 2.14
CA GLU A 44 7.57 6.91 2.48
C GLU A 44 8.52 6.30 1.47
N GLY A 45 9.47 7.11 1.00
CA GLY A 45 10.52 6.69 0.08
C GLY A 45 11.41 7.88 -0.25
N THR A 46 12.41 7.62 -1.08
CA THR A 46 13.35 8.64 -1.57
C THR A 46 12.93 9.11 -2.96
N ALA A 47 13.53 10.20 -3.44
CA ALA A 47 13.36 10.66 -4.81
C ALA A 47 13.93 9.68 -5.87
N SER A 48 14.75 8.71 -5.46
CA SER A 48 15.31 7.67 -6.33
C SER A 48 14.43 6.43 -6.44
N ALA A 49 13.28 6.39 -5.76
CA ALA A 49 12.42 5.23 -5.75
C ALA A 49 11.90 4.91 -7.16
N ARG A 50 12.30 3.77 -7.72
CA ARG A 50 11.82 3.28 -9.02
C ARG A 50 10.63 2.35 -8.88
N LEU A 51 10.48 1.72 -7.71
CA LEU A 51 9.36 0.85 -7.40
C LEU A 51 8.44 1.52 -6.38
N MET A 52 7.14 1.52 -6.66
CA MET A 52 6.13 1.86 -5.65
C MET A 52 5.44 0.59 -5.17
N LEU A 53 5.49 0.33 -3.86
CA LEU A 53 4.80 -0.78 -3.22
C LEU A 53 3.56 -0.26 -2.48
N VAL A 54 2.40 -0.78 -2.83
CA VAL A 54 1.10 -0.35 -2.29
C VAL A 54 0.52 -1.48 -1.44
N GLY A 55 0.29 -1.21 -0.16
CA GLY A 55 -0.44 -2.07 0.77
C GLY A 55 -1.93 -1.73 0.88
N GLU A 56 -2.60 -2.35 1.86
CA GLU A 56 -4.03 -2.15 2.09
C GLU A 56 -4.34 -0.86 2.85
N GLN A 57 -3.85 -0.75 4.07
CA GLN A 57 -4.03 0.36 5.00
C GLN A 57 -2.97 0.27 6.10
N PRO A 58 -2.79 1.30 6.95
CA PRO A 58 -1.90 1.23 8.09
C PRO A 58 -2.44 0.22 9.11
N GLY A 59 -1.53 -0.45 9.83
CA GLY A 59 -1.87 -1.29 10.97
C GLY A 59 -1.83 -0.51 12.28
N ASP A 60 -2.01 -1.25 13.39
CA ASP A 60 -2.04 -0.69 14.73
C ASP A 60 -0.74 -0.01 15.15
N ARG A 61 0.41 -0.47 14.63
CA ARG A 61 1.71 0.12 14.92
C ARG A 61 1.98 1.31 14.02
N GLU A 62 1.76 1.14 12.73
CA GLU A 62 1.92 2.18 11.71
C GLU A 62 1.09 3.42 12.06
N ASP A 63 -0.17 3.23 12.49
CA ASP A 63 -1.04 4.33 12.91
C ASP A 63 -0.51 5.11 14.12
N ARG A 64 0.19 4.47 15.05
CA ARG A 64 0.81 5.17 16.19
C ARG A 64 2.14 5.82 15.83
N ASP A 65 2.93 5.15 15.01
CA ASP A 65 4.29 5.55 14.68
C ASP A 65 4.31 6.60 13.53
N GLY A 66 3.25 6.65 12.71
CA GLY A 66 3.15 7.56 11.56
C GLY A 66 3.87 7.08 10.29
N GLU A 67 4.43 5.86 10.33
CA GLU A 67 5.29 5.29 9.29
C GLU A 67 4.68 4.02 8.68
N PRO A 68 4.70 3.84 7.35
CA PRO A 68 4.13 2.67 6.71
C PRO A 68 5.04 1.44 6.88
N PHE A 69 4.45 0.25 7.08
CA PHE A 69 5.17 -1.03 7.18
C PHE A 69 6.24 -1.09 8.28
N VAL A 70 5.99 -0.51 9.45
CA VAL A 70 6.88 -0.70 10.63
C VAL A 70 6.52 -1.93 11.46
N GLY A 71 5.37 -2.55 11.23
CA GLY A 71 4.89 -3.73 11.95
C GLY A 71 5.57 -5.05 11.56
N PRO A 72 5.07 -6.19 12.09
CA PRO A 72 5.58 -7.52 11.73
C PRO A 72 5.51 -7.84 10.23
N ALA A 73 4.47 -7.38 9.54
CA ALA A 73 4.33 -7.57 8.09
C ALA A 73 5.38 -6.77 7.31
N GLY A 74 5.77 -5.60 7.82
CA GLY A 74 6.86 -4.80 7.28
C GLY A 74 8.21 -5.48 7.35
N ARG A 75 8.55 -6.10 8.48
CA ARG A 75 9.79 -6.89 8.59
C ARG A 75 9.87 -8.04 7.57
N VAL A 76 8.75 -8.73 7.35
CA VAL A 76 8.68 -9.77 6.29
C VAL A 76 8.89 -9.17 4.91
N LEU A 77 8.37 -7.96 4.66
CA LEU A 77 8.58 -7.25 3.40
C LEU A 77 10.04 -6.84 3.23
N ASP A 78 10.68 -6.29 4.26
CA ASP A 78 12.09 -5.90 4.24
C ASP A 78 12.99 -7.10 3.93
N ASP A 79 12.77 -8.23 4.61
CA ASP A 79 13.50 -9.48 4.36
C ASP A 79 13.30 -9.99 2.92
N ALA A 80 12.10 -9.82 2.36
CA ALA A 80 11.80 -10.23 0.99
C ALA A 80 12.41 -9.29 -0.06
N LEU A 81 12.45 -7.98 0.21
CA LEU A 81 13.13 -6.99 -0.63
C LEU A 81 14.64 -7.26 -0.67
N ALA A 82 15.25 -7.50 0.49
CA ALA A 82 16.66 -7.85 0.59
C ALA A 82 16.99 -9.13 -0.20
N GLU A 83 16.18 -10.17 -0.09
CA GLU A 83 16.37 -11.42 -0.85
C GLU A 83 16.10 -11.26 -2.36
N ALA A 84 15.21 -10.35 -2.74
CA ALA A 84 15.00 -9.98 -4.14
C ALA A 84 16.17 -9.15 -4.71
N GLY A 85 17.06 -8.63 -3.86
CA GLY A 85 18.12 -7.71 -4.24
C GLY A 85 17.58 -6.35 -4.65
N ILE A 86 16.59 -5.85 -3.91
CA ILE A 86 16.00 -4.52 -4.06
C ILE A 86 16.38 -3.72 -2.81
N ALA A 87 17.11 -2.63 -2.98
CA ALA A 87 17.49 -1.78 -1.86
C ALA A 87 16.30 -0.94 -1.39
N ARG A 88 16.27 -0.60 -0.10
CA ARG A 88 15.12 0.09 0.52
C ARG A 88 14.91 1.50 -0.05
N ASP A 89 15.98 2.15 -0.51
CA ASP A 89 16.01 3.46 -1.17
C ASP A 89 15.63 3.41 -2.66
N GLU A 90 15.40 2.23 -3.23
CA GLU A 90 14.80 2.05 -4.55
C GLU A 90 13.27 1.96 -4.48
N VAL A 91 12.70 2.02 -3.26
CA VAL A 91 11.29 1.75 -3.00
C VAL A 91 10.59 2.91 -2.31
N TYR A 92 9.41 3.25 -2.84
CA TYR A 92 8.40 4.06 -2.17
C TYR A 92 7.31 3.14 -1.62
N LEU A 93 7.13 3.09 -0.31
CA LEU A 93 6.12 2.28 0.38
C LEU A 93 4.90 3.14 0.70
N THR A 94 3.70 2.66 0.38
CA THR A 94 2.46 3.35 0.75
C THR A 94 1.29 2.38 0.89
N ASN A 95 0.10 2.88 1.20
CA ASN A 95 -1.13 2.09 1.31
C ASN A 95 -2.27 2.68 0.47
N ALA A 96 -3.21 1.84 0.02
CA ALA A 96 -4.40 2.29 -0.69
C ALA A 96 -5.27 3.25 0.13
N VAL A 97 -5.34 3.05 1.45
CA VAL A 97 -6.03 3.92 2.41
C VAL A 97 -5.03 4.46 3.42
N LYS A 98 -5.15 5.74 3.81
CA LYS A 98 -4.17 6.44 4.69
C LYS A 98 -4.49 6.44 6.17
N HIS A 99 -5.68 5.99 6.58
CA HIS A 99 -6.08 5.91 7.99
C HIS A 99 -6.38 4.45 8.35
N PHE A 100 -6.05 4.06 9.59
CA PHE A 100 -6.27 2.71 10.07
C PHE A 100 -7.75 2.48 10.40
N ARG A 101 -8.40 1.57 9.68
CA ARG A 101 -9.73 1.07 10.03
C ARG A 101 -9.62 -0.10 11.02
N PHE A 102 -10.23 0.06 12.18
CA PHE A 102 -10.27 -0.96 13.22
C PHE A 102 -11.58 -0.95 14.01
N GLU A 103 -11.78 -2.00 14.79
CA GLU A 103 -12.80 -2.06 15.85
C GLU A 103 -12.09 -2.21 17.20
N GLU A 104 -12.55 -1.49 18.21
CA GLU A 104 -12.05 -1.67 19.57
C GLU A 104 -12.69 -2.88 20.24
N ARG A 105 -11.84 -3.74 20.84
CA ARG A 105 -12.27 -4.83 21.71
C ARG A 105 -11.49 -4.77 23.01
N GLY A 106 -12.07 -4.11 24.01
CA GLY A 106 -11.36 -3.75 25.22
C GLY A 106 -10.22 -2.79 24.90
N LYS A 107 -8.99 -3.11 25.31
CA LYS A 107 -7.80 -2.28 25.03
C LYS A 107 -7.12 -2.58 23.69
N ARG A 108 -7.69 -3.47 22.86
CA ARG A 108 -7.08 -3.90 21.60
C ARG A 108 -7.81 -3.30 20.41
N ARG A 109 -7.04 -2.81 19.44
CA ARG A 109 -7.54 -2.39 18.12
C ARG A 109 -7.46 -3.56 17.15
N ILE A 110 -8.61 -4.03 16.70
CA ILE A 110 -8.73 -5.16 15.77
C ILE A 110 -8.86 -4.61 14.36
N HIS A 111 -7.86 -4.87 13.53
CA HIS A 111 -7.84 -4.46 12.13
C HIS A 111 -9.11 -4.92 11.38
N ARG A 112 -9.75 -3.99 10.66
CA ARG A 112 -10.88 -4.24 9.75
C ARG A 112 -10.52 -3.78 8.36
N ARG A 113 -10.72 -4.63 7.36
CA ARG A 113 -10.43 -4.31 5.96
C ARG A 113 -11.17 -3.04 5.51
N PRO A 114 -10.54 -2.06 4.83
CA PRO A 114 -11.25 -0.94 4.24
C PRO A 114 -12.19 -1.43 3.14
N ASP A 115 -13.37 -0.82 3.04
CA ASP A 115 -14.33 -1.18 2.00
C ASP A 115 -14.12 -0.35 0.73
N VAL A 116 -14.93 -0.63 -0.29
CA VAL A 116 -14.82 0.05 -1.61
C VAL A 116 -15.03 1.56 -1.49
N GLY A 117 -15.86 2.01 -0.55
CA GLY A 117 -16.08 3.44 -0.30
C GLY A 117 -14.83 4.10 0.29
N ASN A 118 -14.17 3.45 1.25
CA ASN A 118 -12.89 3.95 1.79
C ASN A 118 -11.80 4.01 0.70
N ILE A 119 -11.67 2.95 -0.11
CA ILE A 119 -10.69 2.90 -1.21
C ILE A 119 -10.95 4.02 -2.22
N THR A 120 -12.21 4.17 -2.64
CA THR A 120 -12.60 5.21 -3.61
C THR A 120 -12.33 6.61 -3.07
N ALA A 121 -12.72 6.85 -1.81
CA ALA A 121 -12.52 8.15 -1.18
C ALA A 121 -11.04 8.50 -0.99
N CYS A 122 -10.17 7.51 -0.74
CA CYS A 122 -8.74 7.74 -0.53
C CYS A 122 -7.91 7.75 -1.82
N ARG A 123 -8.48 7.28 -2.95
CA ARG A 123 -7.78 7.19 -4.24
C ARG A 123 -7.09 8.48 -4.70
N PRO A 124 -7.64 9.70 -4.49
CA PRO A 124 -6.95 10.94 -4.87
C PRO A 124 -5.56 11.09 -4.25
N TRP A 125 -5.34 10.60 -3.02
CA TRP A 125 -4.01 10.61 -2.40
C TRP A 125 -3.04 9.67 -3.12
N LEU A 126 -3.50 8.49 -3.50
CA LEU A 126 -2.67 7.52 -4.22
C LEU A 126 -2.34 8.01 -5.64
N GLU A 127 -3.30 8.64 -6.32
CA GLU A 127 -3.06 9.29 -7.62
C GLU A 127 -2.05 10.43 -7.51
N ALA A 128 -2.12 11.23 -6.45
CA ALA A 128 -1.13 12.28 -6.17
C ALA A 128 0.27 11.71 -5.89
N GLU A 129 0.37 10.59 -5.15
CA GLU A 129 1.64 9.90 -4.95
C GLU A 129 2.20 9.36 -6.26
N PHE A 130 1.38 8.81 -7.15
CA PHE A 130 1.86 8.39 -8.48
C PHE A 130 2.42 9.55 -9.28
N ALA A 131 1.73 10.70 -9.26
CA ALA A 131 2.17 11.90 -9.98
C ALA A 131 3.46 12.50 -9.39
N ALA A 132 3.64 12.41 -8.07
CA ALA A 132 4.82 12.95 -7.40
C ALA A 132 6.04 12.02 -7.47
N VAL A 133 5.83 10.70 -7.41
CA VAL A 133 6.91 9.70 -7.38
C VAL A 133 7.30 9.21 -8.76
N LEU A 134 6.36 9.16 -9.71
CA LEU A 134 6.55 8.65 -11.07
C LEU A 134 7.25 7.26 -11.09
N PRO A 135 6.68 6.24 -10.41
CA PRO A 135 7.32 4.93 -10.31
C PRO A 135 7.42 4.24 -11.68
N ALA A 136 8.52 3.55 -11.93
CA ALA A 136 8.72 2.74 -13.13
C ALA A 136 7.92 1.43 -13.11
N ALA A 137 7.61 0.91 -11.93
CA ALA A 137 6.63 -0.17 -11.76
C ALA A 137 5.94 -0.09 -10.38
N ILE A 138 4.73 -0.65 -10.28
CA ILE A 138 3.92 -0.66 -9.07
C ILE A 138 3.71 -2.11 -8.60
N VAL A 139 3.92 -2.38 -7.31
CA VAL A 139 3.66 -3.68 -6.69
C VAL A 139 2.47 -3.58 -5.74
N CYS A 140 1.41 -4.30 -6.05
CA CYS A 140 0.22 -4.38 -5.22
C CYS A 140 0.31 -5.55 -4.23
N LEU A 141 0.46 -5.23 -2.95
CA LEU A 141 0.51 -6.19 -1.85
C LEU A 141 -0.92 -6.57 -1.43
N GLY A 142 -1.49 -7.57 -2.09
CA GLY A 142 -2.83 -8.08 -1.81
C GLY A 142 -3.97 -7.39 -2.57
N ALA A 143 -5.18 -7.92 -2.37
CA ALA A 143 -6.33 -7.62 -3.25
C ALA A 143 -6.85 -6.19 -3.11
N THR A 144 -6.72 -5.57 -1.94
CA THR A 144 -7.16 -4.18 -1.73
C THR A 144 -6.28 -3.19 -2.47
N ALA A 145 -4.95 -3.34 -2.33
CA ALA A 145 -3.99 -2.57 -3.11
C ALA A 145 -4.24 -2.74 -4.62
N ALA A 146 -4.34 -3.99 -5.07
CA ALA A 146 -4.57 -4.29 -6.48
C ALA A 146 -5.86 -3.65 -7.01
N ARG A 147 -6.95 -3.69 -6.25
CA ARG A 147 -8.19 -3.01 -6.61
C ARG A 147 -8.04 -1.49 -6.67
N SER A 148 -7.29 -0.90 -5.73
CA SER A 148 -7.08 0.54 -5.68
C SER A 148 -6.29 1.04 -6.89
N VAL A 149 -5.26 0.30 -7.31
CA VAL A 149 -4.40 0.66 -8.44
C VAL A 149 -5.06 0.36 -9.78
N LEU A 150 -5.66 -0.82 -9.94
CA LEU A 150 -6.21 -1.28 -11.23
C LEU A 150 -7.68 -0.88 -11.45
N GLY A 151 -8.33 -0.27 -10.46
CA GLY A 151 -9.73 0.16 -10.55
C GLY A 151 -10.76 -0.98 -10.63
N ARG A 152 -10.35 -2.24 -10.50
CA ARG A 152 -11.22 -3.43 -10.61
C ARG A 152 -10.91 -4.49 -9.54
N PRO A 153 -11.87 -5.38 -9.20
CA PRO A 153 -11.56 -6.56 -8.40
C PRO A 153 -10.45 -7.39 -9.05
N VAL A 154 -9.55 -7.92 -8.22
CA VAL A 154 -8.41 -8.75 -8.65
C VAL A 154 -8.38 -10.01 -7.81
N LYS A 155 -8.22 -11.15 -8.48
CA LYS A 155 -8.03 -12.44 -7.81
C LYS A 155 -6.55 -12.77 -7.76
N ILE A 156 -5.95 -12.61 -6.58
CA ILE A 156 -4.50 -12.78 -6.39
C ILE A 156 -4.00 -14.13 -6.93
N GLY A 157 -4.72 -15.23 -6.67
CA GLY A 157 -4.30 -16.56 -7.12
C GLY A 157 -4.22 -16.74 -8.65
N GLU A 158 -4.98 -15.94 -9.41
CA GLU A 158 -5.03 -16.02 -10.88
C GLU A 158 -4.06 -15.03 -11.54
N GLU A 159 -3.86 -13.85 -10.93
CA GLU A 159 -3.15 -12.73 -11.59
C GLU A 159 -1.74 -12.47 -11.04
N ARG A 160 -1.38 -13.05 -9.88
CA ARG A 160 -0.10 -12.74 -9.26
C ARG A 160 1.10 -13.11 -10.14
N GLY A 161 2.15 -12.31 -10.05
CA GLY A 161 3.42 -12.58 -10.71
C GLY A 161 3.42 -12.39 -12.24
N HIS A 162 2.36 -11.84 -12.82
CA HIS A 162 2.31 -11.44 -14.22
C HIS A 162 2.25 -9.91 -14.29
N PRO A 163 3.07 -9.25 -15.13
CA PRO A 163 2.90 -7.83 -15.39
C PRO A 163 1.52 -7.55 -15.98
N LEU A 164 0.79 -6.63 -15.36
CA LEU A 164 -0.48 -6.10 -15.83
C LEU A 164 -0.28 -4.66 -16.29
N ASP A 165 -1.07 -4.24 -17.28
CA ASP A 165 -1.08 -2.85 -17.72
C ASP A 165 -1.78 -1.98 -16.66
N GLY A 166 -1.02 -1.11 -16.00
CA GLY A 166 -1.55 -0.05 -15.14
C GLY A 166 -1.63 1.27 -15.88
N ALA A 167 -2.49 2.17 -15.40
CA ALA A 167 -2.66 3.49 -16.02
C ALA A 167 -1.41 4.38 -15.89
N GLN A 168 -0.63 4.19 -14.82
CA GLN A 168 0.57 4.98 -14.51
C GLN A 168 1.87 4.23 -14.85
N ALA A 169 1.93 2.94 -14.56
CA ALA A 169 3.09 2.09 -14.77
C ALA A 169 2.68 0.60 -14.79
N PRO A 170 3.52 -0.33 -15.27
CA PRO A 170 3.28 -1.76 -15.15
C PRO A 170 3.04 -2.18 -13.70
N VAL A 171 2.03 -3.03 -13.49
CA VAL A 171 1.59 -3.47 -12.16
C VAL A 171 1.91 -4.94 -11.96
N ILE A 172 2.58 -5.26 -10.85
CA ILE A 172 2.72 -6.62 -10.34
C ILE A 172 1.81 -6.79 -9.14
N VAL A 173 1.00 -7.83 -9.17
CA VAL A 173 0.15 -8.22 -8.04
C VAL A 173 0.83 -9.36 -7.28
N THR A 174 0.80 -9.29 -5.95
CA THR A 174 1.32 -10.37 -5.09
C THR A 174 0.50 -10.51 -3.81
N ILE A 175 0.85 -11.47 -2.97
CA ILE A 175 0.24 -11.67 -1.65
C ILE A 175 0.66 -10.55 -0.69
N HIS A 176 -0.21 -10.21 0.27
CA HIS A 176 0.19 -9.29 1.34
C HIS A 176 1.13 -10.01 2.33
N PRO A 177 2.23 -9.40 2.80
CA PRO A 177 3.18 -10.04 3.72
C PRO A 177 2.55 -10.58 5.02
N SER A 178 1.45 -9.97 5.48
CA SER A 178 0.71 -10.48 6.65
C SER A 178 0.09 -11.87 6.43
N ALA A 179 -0.12 -12.31 5.19
CA ALA A 179 -0.60 -13.66 4.88
C ALA A 179 0.46 -14.72 5.23
N ILE A 180 1.74 -14.41 5.01
CA ILE A 180 2.88 -15.27 5.38
C ILE A 180 2.92 -15.48 6.90
N LEU A 181 2.69 -14.42 7.68
CA LEU A 181 2.62 -14.49 9.14
C LEU A 181 1.45 -15.33 9.68
N ARG A 182 0.39 -15.49 8.88
CA ARG A 182 -0.80 -16.26 9.24
C ARG A 182 -0.74 -17.72 8.76
N ALA A 183 0.28 -18.10 8.00
CA ALA A 183 0.49 -19.48 7.57
C ALA A 183 0.72 -20.41 8.77
N ARG A 184 0.04 -21.56 8.76
CA ARG A 184 -0.05 -22.47 9.92
C ARG A 184 1.17 -23.39 10.05
N ASP A 185 1.74 -23.82 8.93
CA ASP A 185 2.96 -24.62 8.90
C ASP A 185 4.11 -23.88 8.21
N THR A 186 5.32 -24.42 8.39
CA THR A 186 6.55 -23.83 7.87
C THR A 186 6.64 -23.94 6.36
N ALA A 187 6.17 -25.04 5.77
CA ALA A 187 6.27 -25.27 4.33
C ALA A 187 5.43 -24.25 3.55
N ASP A 188 4.20 -23.98 3.98
CA ASP A 188 3.31 -22.97 3.41
C ASP A 188 3.91 -21.56 3.56
N ARG A 189 4.53 -21.29 4.71
CA ARG A 189 5.18 -20.00 4.98
C ARG A 189 6.36 -19.77 4.05
N ASP A 190 7.21 -20.78 3.89
CA ASP A 190 8.39 -20.72 3.03
C ASP A 190 8.00 -20.59 1.57
N ALA A 191 7.00 -21.36 1.11
CA ALA A 191 6.45 -21.27 -0.23
C ALA A 191 5.84 -19.88 -0.51
N ALA A 192 5.07 -19.34 0.43
CA ALA A 192 4.50 -18.00 0.31
C ALA A 192 5.57 -16.91 0.27
N ARG A 193 6.62 -17.02 1.10
CA ARG A 193 7.76 -16.10 1.09
C ARG A 193 8.55 -16.18 -0.22
N ALA A 194 8.87 -17.39 -0.70
CA ALA A 194 9.53 -17.58 -1.98
C ALA A 194 8.71 -17.00 -3.15
N GLY A 195 7.38 -17.15 -3.08
CA GLY A 195 6.45 -16.55 -4.03
C GLY A 195 6.51 -15.01 -4.01
N LEU A 196 6.49 -14.38 -2.84
CA LEU A 196 6.62 -12.93 -2.70
C LEU A 196 7.94 -12.44 -3.30
N VAL A 197 9.05 -13.10 -2.98
CA VAL A 197 10.39 -12.76 -3.51
C VAL A 197 10.43 -12.88 -5.03
N ALA A 198 9.83 -13.92 -5.60
CA ALA A 198 9.77 -14.09 -7.06
C ALA A 198 8.97 -12.97 -7.74
N ASP A 199 7.85 -12.54 -7.15
CA ASP A 199 7.05 -11.44 -7.70
C ASP A 199 7.79 -10.10 -7.58
N LEU A 200 8.52 -9.86 -6.49
CA LEU A 200 9.36 -8.67 -6.33
C LEU A 200 10.48 -8.60 -7.39
N ARG A 201 11.13 -9.73 -7.69
CA ARG A 201 12.14 -9.79 -8.78
C ARG A 201 11.52 -9.43 -10.14
N ARG A 202 10.32 -9.92 -10.44
CA ARG A 202 9.59 -9.56 -11.67
C ARG A 202 9.21 -8.08 -11.71
N ALA A 203 8.89 -7.48 -10.57
CA ALA A 203 8.64 -6.04 -10.49
C ALA A 203 9.89 -5.22 -10.81
N ARG A 204 11.04 -5.62 -10.28
CA ARG A 204 12.33 -5.00 -10.63
C ARG A 204 12.60 -5.12 -12.13
N GLU A 205 12.43 -6.31 -12.69
CA GLU A 205 12.59 -6.52 -14.13
C GLU A 205 11.62 -5.68 -14.98
N ALA A 206 10.39 -5.46 -14.51
CA ALA A 206 9.42 -4.59 -15.19
C ALA A 206 9.86 -3.12 -15.13
N ALA A 207 10.33 -2.65 -13.97
CA ALA A 207 10.87 -1.31 -13.81
C ALA A 207 12.11 -1.07 -14.67
N ASP A 208 12.99 -2.06 -14.83
CA ASP A 208 14.19 -1.96 -15.66
C ASP A 208 13.90 -1.84 -17.17
N ARG A 209 12.69 -2.18 -17.60
CA ARG A 209 12.26 -2.09 -19.02
C ARG A 209 11.46 -0.82 -19.34
N ALA A 210 11.05 -0.05 -18.34
CA ALA A 210 10.28 1.19 -18.48
C ALA A 210 11.21 2.39 -18.63
#